data_AF-A0A7S1V7P7-F1
#
_entry.id   AF-A0A7S1V7P7-F1
#
_cell.length_a   1.000
_cell.length_b   1.000
_cell.length_c   1.000
_cell.angle_alpha   90.00
_cell.angle_beta   90.00
_cell.angle_gamma   90.00
#
_symmetry.space_group_name_H-M   'P 1'
#
loop_
_entity.id
_entity.type
_entity.pdbx_description
1 polymer ?
#
loop_
_entity_poly.entity_id
_entity_poly.type
_entity_poly.pdbx_seq_one_letter_code
_entity_poly.pdbx_strand_id
1 'polypeptide(L)'
;LDEHGENLSSLMITYPSTFGVFEPNIREICEAVHNVGGQVYMDGANMNAQMGLTSPGDCGADVCHLNLHKTFCIPHGGGGPGMGPIGVAEHLVPFLPSSPYDGYSPEHKSAGPVAAAPYSSASILPISYLYIRMMGSEGLRRSSELAILSANYMMARLKDRFKILYTNSKGRCAHEFIIDCKPFTEEFGIKDEDISKRLQDYGMHAP
;
A
#
# COMPACT_ATOMS: atom_id res chain seq x y z
N LEU A 1 19.24 4.19 -12.89
CA LEU A 1 20.06 2.99 -13.13
C LEU A 1 21.44 3.40 -13.57
N ASP A 2 21.57 4.26 -14.58
CA ASP A 2 22.85 4.74 -15.11
C ASP A 2 23.80 5.35 -14.07
N GLU A 3 23.29 6.07 -13.08
CA GLU A 3 24.12 6.72 -12.05
C GLU A 3 24.64 5.76 -10.97
N HIS A 4 23.82 4.78 -10.57
CA HIS A 4 24.13 3.91 -9.42
C HIS A 4 24.54 2.49 -9.83
N GLY A 5 24.06 1.98 -10.98
CA GLY A 5 24.44 0.70 -11.57
C GLY A 5 24.58 -0.43 -10.55
N GLU A 6 25.79 -0.97 -10.47
CA GLU A 6 26.18 -2.06 -9.57
C GLU A 6 26.11 -1.71 -8.07
N ASN A 7 26.06 -0.41 -7.72
CA ASN A 7 25.91 0.05 -6.34
C ASN A 7 24.44 0.19 -5.92
N LEU A 8 23.48 -0.11 -6.81
CA LEU A 8 22.06 -0.07 -6.48
C LEU A 8 21.70 -1.22 -5.54
N SER A 9 21.35 -0.90 -4.30
CA SER A 9 20.86 -1.89 -3.33
C SER A 9 19.40 -2.28 -3.60
N SER A 10 18.51 -1.30 -3.65
CA SER A 10 17.08 -1.55 -3.80
C SER A 10 16.30 -0.37 -4.37
N LEU A 11 15.09 -0.66 -4.83
CA LEU A 11 14.06 0.31 -5.18
C LEU A 11 12.85 0.13 -4.24
N MET A 12 12.35 1.21 -3.67
CA MET A 12 11.09 1.24 -2.95
C MET A 12 9.99 1.81 -3.83
N ILE A 13 8.91 1.06 -4.03
CA ILE A 13 7.74 1.46 -4.81
C ILE A 13 6.47 1.33 -3.99
N THR A 14 5.44 2.09 -4.32
CA THR A 14 4.05 1.87 -3.86
C THR A 14 3.22 1.52 -5.07
N TYR A 15 2.45 0.43 -5.01
CA TYR A 15 1.59 0.01 -6.11
C TYR A 15 0.16 -0.30 -5.63
N PRO A 16 -0.90 0.25 -6.26
CA PRO A 16 -0.86 1.47 -7.10
C PRO A 16 -0.17 2.62 -6.36
N SER A 17 0.31 3.62 -7.12
CA SER A 17 1.08 4.73 -6.54
C SER A 17 0.28 5.51 -5.49
N THR A 18 0.97 6.33 -4.70
CA THR A 18 0.35 7.28 -3.75
C THR A 18 -0.49 8.36 -4.43
N PHE A 19 -0.50 8.40 -5.77
CA PHE A 19 -1.39 9.24 -6.57
C PHE A 19 -2.69 8.53 -6.95
N GLY A 20 -2.90 7.30 -6.50
CA GLY A 20 -4.09 6.51 -6.81
C GLY A 20 -4.12 6.01 -8.26
N VAL A 21 -2.97 5.73 -8.87
CA VAL A 21 -2.88 5.28 -10.26
C VAL A 21 -2.03 4.01 -10.38
N PHE A 22 -2.49 3.07 -11.21
CA PHE A 22 -1.71 1.89 -11.59
C PHE A 22 -0.67 2.28 -12.65
N GLU A 23 0.61 2.11 -12.33
CA GLU A 23 1.70 2.21 -13.31
C GLU A 23 1.61 1.03 -14.29
N PRO A 24 1.40 1.26 -15.60
CA PRO A 24 1.30 0.18 -16.58
C PRO A 24 2.59 -0.62 -16.73
N ASN A 25 3.76 -0.02 -16.47
CA ASN A 25 5.06 -0.64 -16.70
C ASN A 25 5.74 -1.14 -15.41
N ILE A 26 4.95 -1.53 -14.41
CA ILE A 26 5.49 -1.86 -13.08
C ILE A 26 6.46 -3.05 -13.13
N ARG A 27 6.20 -4.03 -14.00
CA ARG A 27 7.04 -5.22 -14.16
C ARG A 27 8.36 -4.87 -14.81
N GLU A 28 8.33 -4.02 -15.84
CA GLU A 28 9.50 -3.53 -16.55
C GLU A 28 10.40 -2.70 -15.61
N ILE A 29 9.80 -1.92 -14.70
CA ILE A 29 10.55 -1.21 -13.65
C ILE A 29 11.25 -2.18 -12.71
N CYS A 30 10.54 -3.21 -12.22
CA CYS A 30 11.12 -4.23 -11.34
C CYS A 30 12.26 -4.99 -12.04
N GLU A 31 12.03 -5.43 -13.29
CA GLU A 31 13.02 -6.12 -14.11
C GLU A 31 14.27 -5.27 -14.34
N ALA A 32 14.11 -3.96 -14.60
CA ALA A 32 15.24 -3.07 -14.80
C ALA A 32 16.10 -2.90 -13.52
N VAL A 33 15.48 -2.96 -12.34
CA VAL A 33 16.20 -2.98 -11.05
C VAL A 33 16.93 -4.30 -10.85
N HIS A 34 16.27 -5.43 -11.12
CA HIS A 34 16.86 -6.76 -11.03
C HIS A 34 18.05 -6.93 -11.98
N ASN A 35 17.97 -6.38 -13.19
CA ASN A 35 19.02 -6.46 -14.21
C ASN A 35 20.35 -5.81 -13.79
N VAL A 36 20.34 -4.89 -12.81
CA VAL A 36 21.55 -4.31 -12.24
C VAL A 36 21.91 -4.88 -10.85
N GLY A 37 21.23 -5.94 -10.42
CA GLY A 37 21.48 -6.63 -9.16
C GLY A 37 20.74 -6.05 -7.94
N GLY A 38 19.86 -5.07 -8.13
CA GLY A 38 19.06 -4.49 -7.05
C GLY A 38 17.89 -5.39 -6.61
N GLN A 39 17.29 -5.06 -5.47
CA GLN A 39 16.05 -5.68 -4.96
C GLN A 39 14.87 -4.71 -5.01
N VAL A 40 13.65 -5.21 -5.10
CA VAL A 40 12.43 -4.41 -5.13
C VAL A 40 11.62 -4.59 -3.86
N TYR A 41 11.49 -3.51 -3.10
CA TYR A 41 10.57 -3.40 -1.98
C TYR A 41 9.27 -2.73 -2.46
N MET A 42 8.14 -3.39 -2.23
CA MET A 42 6.82 -2.80 -2.46
C MET A 42 6.14 -2.44 -1.14
N ASP A 43 5.81 -1.16 -0.96
CA ASP A 43 4.88 -0.69 0.05
C ASP A 43 3.47 -1.22 -0.27
N GLY A 44 2.98 -2.12 0.56
CA GLY A 44 1.67 -2.76 0.43
C GLY A 44 0.54 -2.03 1.15
N ALA A 45 0.70 -0.77 1.56
CA ALA A 45 -0.38 0.03 2.13
C ALA A 45 -1.60 0.12 1.20
N ASN A 46 -1.38 0.07 -0.11
CA ASN A 46 -2.40 0.19 -1.15
C ASN A 46 -2.92 -1.18 -1.65
N MET A 47 -2.69 -2.26 -0.90
CA MET A 47 -3.12 -3.62 -1.26
C MET A 47 -4.64 -3.79 -1.38
N ASN A 48 -5.44 -2.87 -0.82
CA ASN A 48 -6.88 -2.90 -1.02
C ASN A 48 -7.31 -2.72 -2.48
N ALA A 49 -6.42 -2.22 -3.35
CA ALA A 49 -6.64 -2.16 -4.79
C ALA A 49 -6.15 -3.42 -5.54
N GLN A 50 -5.56 -4.40 -4.86
CA GLN A 50 -4.88 -5.55 -5.49
C GLN A 50 -5.47 -6.91 -5.14
N MET A 51 -6.05 -7.09 -3.94
CA MET A 51 -6.46 -8.42 -3.44
C MET A 51 -7.33 -9.17 -4.45
N GLY A 52 -6.92 -10.37 -4.83
CA GLY A 52 -7.64 -11.22 -5.79
C GLY A 52 -7.62 -10.75 -7.25
N LEU A 53 -6.88 -9.68 -7.56
CA LEU A 53 -6.70 -9.13 -8.91
C LEU A 53 -5.24 -9.26 -9.40
N THR A 54 -4.29 -9.01 -8.50
CA THR A 54 -2.84 -9.18 -8.71
C THR A 54 -2.16 -9.40 -7.35
N SER A 55 -0.84 -9.59 -7.34
CA SER A 55 -0.04 -9.64 -6.12
C SER A 55 1.29 -8.89 -6.28
N PRO A 56 1.94 -8.47 -5.18
CA PRO A 56 3.28 -7.88 -5.23
C PRO A 56 4.28 -8.78 -5.96
N GLY A 57 4.21 -10.10 -5.76
CA GLY A 57 5.04 -11.07 -6.46
C GLY A 57 4.76 -11.11 -7.98
N ASP A 58 3.49 -11.07 -8.39
CA ASP A 58 3.14 -10.96 -9.82
C ASP A 58 3.60 -9.63 -10.44
N CYS A 59 3.79 -8.58 -9.64
CA CYS A 59 4.35 -7.31 -10.07
C CYS A 59 5.89 -7.30 -10.10
N GLY A 60 6.56 -8.31 -9.55
CA GLY A 60 8.03 -8.41 -9.49
C GLY A 60 8.66 -7.86 -8.20
N ALA A 61 7.90 -7.69 -7.12
CA ALA A 61 8.48 -7.29 -5.83
C ALA A 61 9.11 -8.48 -5.10
N ASP A 62 10.29 -8.27 -4.50
CA ASP A 62 10.99 -9.27 -3.69
C ASP A 62 10.51 -9.28 -2.24
N VAL A 63 10.10 -8.13 -1.73
CA VAL A 63 9.58 -7.97 -0.36
C VAL A 63 8.44 -6.96 -0.34
N CYS A 64 7.39 -7.25 0.41
CA CYS A 64 6.26 -6.36 0.59
C CYS A 64 5.77 -6.39 2.04
N HIS A 65 5.64 -5.22 2.66
CA HIS A 65 4.94 -5.11 3.93
C HIS A 65 3.44 -4.90 3.71
N LEU A 66 2.61 -5.40 4.62
CA LEU A 66 1.16 -5.21 4.58
C LEU A 66 0.68 -4.39 5.78
N ASN A 67 -0.17 -3.39 5.57
CA ASN A 67 -0.84 -2.71 6.68
C ASN A 67 -2.11 -3.48 7.07
N LEU A 68 -2.01 -4.37 8.06
CA LEU A 68 -3.18 -5.11 8.54
C LEU A 68 -4.27 -4.20 9.12
N HIS A 69 -3.87 -3.04 9.63
CA HIS A 69 -4.75 -1.99 10.17
C HIS A 69 -5.38 -1.07 9.11
N LYS A 70 -5.04 -1.28 7.83
CA LYS A 70 -5.71 -0.64 6.70
C LYS A 70 -6.50 -1.69 5.93
N THR A 71 -5.79 -2.57 5.23
CA THR A 71 -6.36 -3.52 4.26
C THR A 71 -7.06 -4.70 4.92
N PHE A 72 -6.60 -5.15 6.10
CA PHE A 72 -7.06 -6.37 6.74
C PHE A 72 -7.75 -6.14 8.10
N CYS A 73 -8.48 -5.03 8.18
CA CYS A 73 -9.50 -4.74 9.19
C CYS A 73 -9.07 -4.62 10.66
N ILE A 74 -7.77 -4.61 11.00
CA ILE A 74 -7.37 -4.19 12.36
C ILE A 74 -7.83 -2.74 12.57
N PRO A 75 -8.48 -2.40 13.69
CA PRO A 75 -9.02 -1.05 13.91
C PRO A 75 -7.90 -0.01 14.05
N HIS A 76 -8.10 1.17 13.46
CA HIS A 76 -7.13 2.28 13.50
C HIS A 76 -6.91 2.87 14.91
N GLY A 77 -7.90 2.75 15.81
CA GLY A 77 -7.78 3.08 17.24
C GLY A 77 -7.33 4.51 17.59
N GLY A 78 -7.52 5.48 16.69
CA GLY A 78 -7.07 6.87 16.91
C GLY A 78 -5.57 7.09 16.74
N GLY A 79 -4.85 6.17 16.08
CA GLY A 79 -3.40 6.23 15.87
C GLY A 79 -2.64 4.94 16.17
N GLY A 80 -3.35 3.83 16.37
CA GLY A 80 -2.81 2.52 16.71
C GLY A 80 -3.83 1.68 17.49
N PRO A 81 -3.68 0.35 17.55
CA PRO A 81 -2.50 -0.42 17.16
C PRO A 81 -2.46 -0.78 15.67
N GLY A 82 -1.30 -1.26 15.21
CA GLY A 82 -1.13 -1.80 13.87
C GLY A 82 -0.23 -3.04 13.85
N MET A 83 -0.36 -3.83 12.78
CA MET A 83 0.59 -4.89 12.43
C MET A 83 1.06 -4.72 11.00
N GLY A 84 2.35 -4.94 10.78
CA GLY A 84 3.05 -4.77 9.51
C GLY A 84 3.87 -6.01 9.12
N PRO A 85 3.25 -7.18 8.87
CA PRO A 85 3.98 -8.36 8.43
C PRO A 85 4.59 -8.12 7.04
N ILE A 86 5.72 -8.77 6.78
CA ILE A 86 6.35 -8.79 5.47
C ILE A 86 6.15 -10.15 4.80
N GLY A 87 5.79 -10.14 3.52
CA GLY A 87 5.96 -11.27 2.61
C GLY A 87 7.27 -11.08 1.84
N VAL A 88 8.04 -12.14 1.68
CA VAL A 88 9.33 -12.12 0.97
C VAL A 88 9.41 -13.25 -0.05
N ALA A 89 10.15 -13.03 -1.14
CA ALA A 89 10.55 -14.06 -2.09
C ALA A 89 11.49 -15.08 -1.42
N GLU A 90 11.56 -16.29 -2.00
CA GLU A 90 12.25 -17.43 -1.40
C GLU A 90 13.72 -17.15 -1.05
N HIS A 91 14.44 -16.43 -1.91
CA HIS A 91 15.86 -16.09 -1.68
C HIS A 91 16.07 -15.15 -0.48
N LEU A 92 15.04 -14.46 -0.01
CA LEU A 92 15.09 -13.58 1.15
C LEU A 92 14.69 -14.27 2.47
N VAL A 93 14.07 -15.46 2.42
CA VAL A 93 13.63 -16.20 3.62
C VAL A 93 14.73 -16.43 4.65
N PRO A 94 15.98 -16.81 4.27
CA PRO A 94 17.05 -17.04 5.24
C PRO A 94 17.45 -15.80 6.07
N PHE A 95 17.04 -14.61 5.63
CA PHE A 95 17.40 -13.32 6.22
C PHE A 95 16.28 -12.68 7.05
N LEU A 96 15.11 -13.33 7.14
CA LEU A 96 13.98 -12.82 7.94
C LEU A 96 14.38 -12.55 9.40
N PRO A 97 13.71 -11.58 10.07
CA PRO A 97 13.94 -11.34 11.49
C PRO A 97 13.73 -12.60 12.33
N SER A 98 14.59 -12.80 13.33
CA SER A 98 14.47 -13.91 14.29
C SER A 98 14.26 -13.39 15.71
N SER A 99 13.73 -14.24 16.57
CA SER A 99 13.70 -14.01 18.01
C SER A 99 15.08 -14.29 18.62
N PRO A 100 15.48 -13.56 19.68
CA PRO A 100 16.62 -13.96 20.50
C PRO A 100 16.42 -15.33 21.17
N TYR A 101 15.19 -15.86 21.19
CA TYR A 101 14.84 -17.16 21.76
C TYR A 101 14.89 -18.33 20.75
N ASP A 102 15.05 -18.06 19.44
CA ASP A 102 14.98 -19.09 18.39
C ASP A 102 16.22 -20.00 18.33
N GLY A 103 17.22 -19.76 19.19
CA GLY A 103 18.50 -20.46 19.16
C GLY A 103 19.37 -20.02 17.98
N TYR A 104 20.64 -20.45 17.98
CA TYR A 104 21.55 -20.22 16.87
C TYR A 104 21.36 -21.29 15.80
N SER A 105 21.12 -20.88 14.55
CA SER A 105 21.19 -21.74 13.38
C SER A 105 22.22 -21.17 12.40
N PRO A 106 23.25 -21.95 11.98
CA PRO A 106 24.24 -21.50 11.00
C PRO A 106 23.62 -21.14 9.64
N GLU A 107 22.44 -21.70 9.34
CA GLU A 107 21.73 -21.53 8.08
C GLU A 107 20.83 -20.28 8.10
N HIS A 108 20.45 -19.79 9.28
CA HIS A 108 19.72 -18.53 9.44
C HIS A 108 20.68 -17.35 9.53
N LYS A 109 20.80 -16.62 8.42
CA LYS A 109 21.50 -15.33 8.34
C LYS A 109 20.57 -14.19 8.76
N SER A 110 19.87 -14.39 9.88
CA SER A 110 18.83 -13.49 10.38
C SER A 110 19.33 -12.06 10.49
N ALA A 111 18.46 -11.11 10.12
CA ALA A 111 18.68 -9.67 10.36
C ALA A 111 18.62 -9.29 11.86
N GLY A 112 18.35 -10.24 12.74
CA GLY A 112 18.15 -10.03 14.17
C GLY A 112 16.71 -9.63 14.52
N PRO A 113 16.41 -9.45 15.83
CA PRO A 113 15.08 -9.07 16.27
C PRO A 113 14.75 -7.62 15.94
N VAL A 114 13.56 -7.39 15.38
CA VAL A 114 13.02 -6.05 15.06
C VAL A 114 11.86 -5.63 15.98
N ALA A 115 11.42 -6.51 16.87
CA ALA A 115 10.35 -6.29 17.83
C ALA A 115 10.66 -6.98 19.16
N ALA A 116 10.10 -6.48 20.26
CA ALA A 116 10.33 -7.02 21.60
C ALA A 116 9.74 -8.42 21.82
N ALA A 117 8.70 -8.80 21.07
CA ALA A 117 8.09 -10.12 21.09
C ALA A 117 8.18 -10.77 19.69
N PRO A 118 8.32 -12.11 19.58
CA PRO A 118 8.51 -12.79 18.30
C PRO A 118 7.45 -12.48 17.23
N TYR A 119 6.21 -12.24 17.66
CA TYR A 119 5.07 -11.89 16.79
C TYR A 119 4.44 -10.54 17.14
N SER A 120 5.18 -9.68 17.86
CA SER A 120 4.73 -8.35 18.29
C SER A 120 3.34 -8.42 18.96
N SER A 121 2.37 -7.65 18.47
CA SER A 121 0.98 -7.61 18.92
C SER A 121 0.18 -8.83 18.42
N ALA A 122 0.57 -10.03 18.83
CA ALA A 122 -0.03 -11.28 18.35
C ALA A 122 -1.55 -11.37 18.62
N SER A 123 -2.04 -10.73 19.69
CA SER A 123 -3.45 -10.77 20.11
C SER A 123 -4.42 -10.13 19.11
N ILE A 124 -3.95 -9.25 18.21
CA ILE A 124 -4.79 -8.59 17.20
C ILE A 124 -4.75 -9.27 15.83
N LEU A 125 -3.83 -10.22 15.61
CA LEU A 125 -3.77 -11.02 14.37
C LEU A 125 -5.04 -11.80 14.03
N PRO A 126 -5.82 -12.33 15.01
CA PRO A 126 -7.10 -13.00 14.72
C PRO A 126 -8.10 -12.12 13.94
N ILE A 127 -8.03 -10.79 14.04
CA ILE A 127 -8.92 -9.89 13.30
C ILE A 127 -8.73 -10.06 11.79
N SER A 128 -7.48 -9.94 11.32
CA SER A 128 -7.14 -10.11 9.91
C SER A 128 -7.36 -11.54 9.43
N TYR A 129 -7.02 -12.53 10.28
CA TYR A 129 -7.30 -13.93 9.97
C TYR A 129 -8.79 -14.19 9.74
N LEU A 130 -9.65 -13.75 10.67
CA LEU A 130 -11.10 -13.93 10.54
C LEU A 130 -11.65 -13.20 9.32
N TYR A 131 -11.20 -11.98 9.03
CA TYR A 131 -11.57 -11.26 7.81
C TYR A 131 -11.27 -12.10 6.56
N ILE A 132 -10.02 -12.58 6.41
CA ILE A 132 -9.62 -13.41 5.25
C ILE A 132 -10.47 -14.69 5.18
N ARG A 133 -10.67 -15.37 6.31
CA ARG A 133 -11.41 -16.64 6.37
C ARG A 133 -12.90 -16.49 6.07
N MET A 134 -13.53 -15.39 6.49
CA MET A 134 -14.95 -15.12 6.24
C MET A 134 -15.20 -14.62 4.83
N MET A 135 -14.32 -13.78 4.28
CA MET A 135 -14.46 -13.25 2.92
C MET A 135 -14.17 -14.32 1.86
N GLY A 136 -13.18 -15.19 2.10
CA GLY A 136 -12.68 -16.12 1.09
C GLY A 136 -12.08 -15.39 -0.12
N SER A 137 -11.62 -16.16 -1.11
CA SER A 137 -10.97 -15.59 -2.31
C SER A 137 -11.91 -14.67 -3.10
N GLU A 138 -13.17 -15.10 -3.30
CA GLU A 138 -14.18 -14.32 -4.01
C GLU A 138 -14.52 -13.01 -3.29
N GLY A 139 -14.74 -13.06 -1.97
CA GLY A 139 -15.06 -11.86 -1.19
C GLY A 139 -13.90 -10.88 -1.12
N LEU A 140 -12.66 -11.35 -0.99
CA LEU A 140 -11.47 -10.49 -1.02
C LEU A 140 -11.31 -9.80 -2.38
N ARG A 141 -11.45 -10.55 -3.48
CA ARG A 141 -11.47 -9.97 -4.84
C ARG A 141 -12.58 -8.93 -4.98
N ARG A 142 -13.79 -9.26 -4.54
CA ARG A 142 -14.94 -8.38 -4.62
C ARG A 142 -14.74 -7.09 -3.81
N SER A 143 -14.07 -7.17 -2.66
CA SER A 143 -13.72 -6.02 -1.84
C SER A 143 -12.85 -5.02 -2.63
N SER A 144 -11.81 -5.52 -3.31
CA SER A 144 -10.94 -4.68 -4.15
C SER A 144 -11.66 -4.10 -5.37
N GLU A 145 -12.49 -4.90 -6.04
CA GLU A 145 -13.33 -4.40 -7.16
C GLU A 145 -14.26 -3.27 -6.71
N LEU A 146 -14.90 -3.41 -5.55
CA LEU A 146 -15.78 -2.39 -4.99
C LEU A 146 -15.04 -1.15 -4.52
N ALA A 147 -13.83 -1.28 -3.98
CA ALA A 147 -12.99 -0.14 -3.62
C ALA A 147 -12.66 0.70 -4.86
N ILE A 148 -12.19 0.04 -5.94
CA ILE A 148 -11.88 0.71 -7.21
C ILE A 148 -13.13 1.33 -7.83
N LEU A 149 -14.26 0.60 -7.85
CA LEU A 149 -15.53 1.09 -8.37
C LEU A 149 -16.00 2.33 -7.62
N SER A 150 -15.95 2.31 -6.28
CA SER A 150 -16.43 3.41 -5.44
C SER A 150 -15.60 4.68 -5.65
N ALA A 151 -14.28 4.55 -5.71
CA ALA A 151 -13.39 5.68 -6.00
C ALA A 151 -13.67 6.28 -7.38
N ASN A 152 -13.77 5.45 -8.42
CA ASN A 152 -14.07 5.92 -9.77
C ASN A 152 -15.48 6.53 -9.89
N TYR A 153 -16.47 6.00 -9.16
CA TYR A 153 -17.81 6.58 -9.08
C TYR A 153 -17.79 7.97 -8.45
N MET A 154 -17.12 8.13 -7.30
CA MET A 154 -16.97 9.43 -6.64
C MET A 154 -16.24 10.42 -7.54
N MET A 155 -15.12 10.02 -8.14
CA MET A 155 -14.38 10.83 -9.09
C MET A 155 -15.27 11.25 -10.28
N ALA A 156 -16.04 10.34 -10.86
CA ALA A 156 -16.94 10.64 -11.98
C ALA A 156 -18.04 11.65 -11.60
N ARG A 157 -18.49 11.67 -10.34
CA ARG A 157 -19.47 12.65 -9.84
C ARG A 157 -18.86 14.03 -9.55
N LEU A 158 -17.57 14.09 -9.28
CA LEU A 158 -16.88 15.31 -8.84
C LEU A 158 -16.09 16.00 -9.96
N LYS A 159 -15.65 15.25 -10.99
CA LYS A 159 -14.74 15.74 -12.04
C LYS A 159 -15.23 16.97 -12.83
N ASP A 160 -16.54 17.20 -12.91
CA ASP A 160 -17.11 18.35 -13.63
C ASP A 160 -17.08 19.64 -12.79
N ARG A 161 -16.79 19.52 -11.48
CA ARG A 161 -16.71 20.65 -10.53
C ARG A 161 -15.33 20.82 -9.90
N PHE A 162 -14.57 19.74 -9.84
CA PHE A 162 -13.27 19.67 -9.19
C PHE A 162 -12.25 19.11 -10.16
N LYS A 163 -11.09 19.76 -10.24
CA LYS A 163 -9.98 19.27 -11.05
C LYS A 163 -9.40 18.01 -10.41
N ILE A 164 -9.43 16.89 -11.13
CA ILE A 164 -8.77 15.65 -10.72
C ILE A 164 -7.29 15.74 -11.11
N LEU A 165 -6.39 15.53 -10.15
CA LEU A 165 -4.95 15.77 -10.35
C LEU A 165 -4.27 14.68 -11.18
N TYR A 166 -4.61 13.40 -10.94
CA TYR A 166 -4.00 12.26 -11.61
C TYR A 166 -5.06 11.24 -12.04
N THR A 167 -4.90 10.71 -13.26
CA THR A 167 -5.66 9.57 -13.78
C THR A 167 -4.76 8.76 -14.71
N ASN A 168 -5.11 7.51 -14.99
CA ASN A 168 -4.45 6.75 -16.05
C ASN A 168 -4.88 7.22 -17.45
N SER A 169 -4.29 6.62 -18.49
CA SER A 169 -4.61 6.91 -19.91
C SER A 169 -6.07 6.72 -20.32
N LYS A 170 -6.89 6.05 -19.49
CA LYS A 170 -8.33 5.85 -19.68
C LYS A 170 -9.19 6.77 -18.78
N GLY A 171 -8.58 7.75 -18.12
CA GLY A 171 -9.27 8.68 -17.22
C GLY A 171 -9.81 8.02 -15.94
N ARG A 172 -9.16 6.94 -15.48
CA ARG A 172 -9.56 6.16 -14.30
C ARG A 172 -8.52 6.25 -13.19
N CYS A 173 -8.98 6.14 -11.95
CA CYS A 173 -8.14 5.99 -10.77
C CYS A 173 -8.17 4.54 -10.25
N ALA A 174 -7.35 4.23 -9.25
CA ALA A 174 -7.35 2.97 -8.51
C ALA A 174 -8.41 3.02 -7.39
N HIS A 175 -8.02 2.78 -6.15
CA HIS A 175 -8.90 2.83 -4.97
C HIS A 175 -9.01 4.22 -4.32
N GLU A 176 -8.31 5.22 -4.84
CA GLU A 176 -8.28 6.59 -4.36
C GLU A 176 -7.98 7.55 -5.54
N PHE A 177 -8.26 8.84 -5.37
CA PHE A 177 -7.95 9.89 -6.34
C PHE A 177 -7.72 11.21 -5.62
N ILE A 178 -7.05 12.15 -6.30
CA ILE A 178 -6.70 13.46 -5.72
C ILE A 178 -7.50 14.56 -6.40
N ILE A 179 -8.14 15.41 -5.59
CA ILE A 179 -8.71 16.68 -6.03
C ILE A 179 -7.63 17.75 -5.89
N ASP A 180 -7.36 18.47 -6.98
CA ASP A 180 -6.42 19.58 -6.99
C ASP A 180 -7.08 20.83 -6.40
N CYS A 181 -6.73 21.18 -5.17
CA CYS A 181 -7.26 22.36 -4.48
C CYS A 181 -6.53 23.66 -4.83
N LYS A 182 -5.37 23.60 -5.53
CA LYS A 182 -4.58 24.80 -5.87
C LYS A 182 -5.36 25.90 -6.59
N PRO A 183 -6.24 25.60 -7.57
CA PRO A 183 -7.05 26.62 -8.22
C PRO A 183 -7.91 27.43 -7.23
N PHE A 184 -8.42 26.81 -6.16
CA PHE A 184 -9.22 27.54 -5.16
C PHE A 184 -8.38 28.51 -4.34
N THR A 185 -7.14 28.14 -4.04
CA THR A 185 -6.21 29.02 -3.32
C THR A 185 -5.80 30.20 -4.19
N GLU A 186 -5.50 29.95 -5.46
CA GLU A 186 -5.06 31.00 -6.40
C GLU A 186 -6.20 31.97 -6.76
N GLU A 187 -7.41 31.47 -6.99
CA GLU A 187 -8.54 32.29 -7.44
C GLU A 187 -9.33 32.94 -6.29
N PHE A 188 -9.49 32.23 -5.17
CA PHE A 188 -10.38 32.64 -4.07
C PHE A 188 -9.68 32.79 -2.72
N GLY A 189 -8.37 32.47 -2.63
CA GLY A 189 -7.65 32.46 -1.35
C GLY A 189 -8.07 31.33 -0.41
N ILE A 190 -8.86 30.35 -0.88
CA ILE A 190 -9.35 29.22 -0.08
C ILE A 190 -8.29 28.12 -0.04
N LYS A 191 -7.84 27.75 1.16
CA LYS A 191 -6.84 26.70 1.37
C LYS A 191 -7.49 25.33 1.52
N ASP A 192 -6.68 24.29 1.38
CA ASP A 192 -7.03 22.90 1.70
C ASP A 192 -7.56 22.73 3.13
N GLU A 193 -6.97 23.45 4.10
CA GLU A 193 -7.46 23.45 5.48
C GLU A 193 -8.88 24.03 5.60
N ASP A 194 -9.20 25.11 4.88
CA ASP A 194 -10.53 25.73 4.92
C ASP A 194 -11.61 24.75 4.43
N ILE A 195 -11.31 24.04 3.33
CA ILE A 195 -12.17 22.98 2.79
C ILE A 195 -12.32 21.86 3.82
N SER A 196 -11.21 21.43 4.43
CA SER A 196 -11.17 20.36 5.43
C SER A 196 -12.00 20.69 6.68
N LYS A 197 -11.91 21.92 7.20
CA LYS A 197 -12.73 22.36 8.32
C LYS A 197 -14.20 22.50 7.91
N ARG A 198 -14.47 23.01 6.72
CA ARG A 198 -15.84 23.16 6.24
C ARG A 198 -16.56 21.82 6.08
N LEU A 199 -15.87 20.74 5.70
CA LEU A 199 -16.45 19.39 5.64
C LEU A 199 -17.00 18.92 7.00
N GLN A 200 -16.45 19.40 8.11
CA GLN A 200 -16.92 19.07 9.46
C GLN A 200 -18.35 19.58 9.68
N ASP A 201 -18.68 20.77 9.16
CA ASP A 201 -20.03 21.33 9.23
C ASP A 201 -21.06 20.48 8.45
N TYR A 202 -20.58 19.71 7.46
CA TYR A 202 -21.39 18.73 6.71
C TYR A 202 -21.36 17.33 7.33
N GLY A 203 -20.80 17.17 8.53
CA GLY A 203 -20.74 15.90 9.25
C GLY A 203 -19.72 14.90 8.68
N MET A 204 -18.69 15.39 7.98
CA MET A 204 -17.65 14.55 7.39
C MET A 204 -16.28 14.86 7.97
N HIS A 205 -15.52 13.81 8.33
CA HIS A 205 -14.09 13.96 8.52
C HIS A 205 -13.43 14.22 7.17
N ALA A 206 -12.46 15.15 7.14
CA ALA A 206 -11.73 15.46 5.91
C ALA A 206 -10.97 14.22 5.39
N PRO A 207 -10.83 14.07 4.06
CA PRO A 207 -9.99 13.03 3.47
C PRO A 207 -8.49 13.24 3.76
#